data_AF-A0A6J0J8A5-F1
#
_entry.id   AF-A0A6J0J8A5-F1
#
_cell.length_a   1.000
_cell.length_b   1.000
_cell.length_c   1.000
_cell.angle_alpha   90.00
_cell.angle_beta   90.00
_cell.angle_gamma   90.00
#
_symmetry.space_group_name_H-M   'P 1'
#
loop_
_entity.id
_entity.type
_entity.pdbx_description
1 polymer ?
#
loop_
_entity_poly.entity_id
_entity_poly.type
_entity_poly.pdbx_seq_one_letter_code
_entity_poly.pdbx_strand_id
1 'polypeptide(L)'
;MGNGGAWRRADGHDATREHLLMALADVDLFMIRASYSEQPEESSLADVSLDVAVPHVTGRPPALEVEDCACPPGYRGASCQDCDTGYTRSSAGLYLGTCEPCQCHGHAGECHPDTGVCQGCRDHTEGPQCDKCQPGYYGDATRGTAGDCRPCPCHGPHGDSQVTKICFEDTDGQPTCSACAPGHGGRLCERCLPGYVGDPPRGQPCQVPGVPGGQCQCDPRGSTGEGCDADGQCRCKANVEGPHCATCRAHHFHLSGAEPAGCLPCFCMGIVQHCASTALARGTVRTPFAPGDAQGFALVNRQRSTRVGSGFGVQPGTPHPVLTYERFGELPPDSYYWQLPPPYQGDKVGSYGGRLRYTLTYTPGGPGAPQPDADIQITGNDITLVAHQPELPPRTPQAFEIIFREQYWQRPDGQPATREHLLMALADLDEILIRATYSTSTASAGIAGVAMDTAVPPQPGLPPAPEVEECRCPPGYHGLSCQ
;
A
#
# COMPACT_ATOMS: atom_id res chain seq x y z
N MET A 1 -56.70 21.85 -28.05
CA MET A 1 -56.36 20.45 -27.72
C MET A 1 -55.03 20.16 -28.40
N GLY A 2 -53.91 20.48 -27.74
CA GLY A 2 -52.56 20.32 -28.28
C GLY A 2 -52.04 18.93 -27.98
N ASN A 3 -51.47 18.28 -28.99
CA ASN A 3 -50.91 16.92 -28.96
C ASN A 3 -50.05 16.68 -27.70
N GLY A 4 -50.37 15.60 -26.99
CA GLY A 4 -49.59 15.07 -25.88
C GLY A 4 -48.15 14.77 -26.30
N GLY A 5 -47.23 15.00 -25.37
CA GLY A 5 -45.79 15.08 -25.61
C GLY A 5 -45.21 13.85 -26.31
N ALA A 6 -44.62 14.07 -27.48
CA ALA A 6 -43.71 13.12 -28.08
C ALA A 6 -42.41 13.09 -27.24
N TRP A 7 -41.84 11.89 -27.05
CA TRP A 7 -40.52 11.73 -26.47
C TRP A 7 -39.49 12.54 -27.28
N ARG A 8 -38.58 13.22 -26.58
CA ARG A 8 -37.46 13.95 -27.19
C ARG A 8 -36.14 13.47 -26.62
N ARG A 9 -35.12 13.44 -27.47
CA ARG A 9 -33.73 13.18 -27.09
C ARG A 9 -33.17 14.36 -26.27
N ALA A 10 -32.11 14.11 -25.51
CA ALA A 10 -31.44 15.14 -24.70
C ALA A 10 -30.89 16.32 -25.53
N ASP A 11 -30.63 16.11 -26.82
CA ASP A 11 -30.21 17.13 -27.77
C ASP A 11 -31.37 17.98 -28.35
N GLY A 12 -32.61 17.72 -27.92
CA GLY A 12 -33.81 18.46 -28.31
C GLY A 12 -34.52 17.97 -29.57
N HIS A 13 -34.00 16.95 -30.28
CA HIS A 13 -34.68 16.33 -31.43
C HIS A 13 -35.77 15.35 -30.99
N ASP A 14 -36.76 15.11 -31.85
CA ASP A 14 -37.80 14.12 -31.59
C ASP A 14 -37.21 12.70 -31.56
N ALA A 15 -37.65 11.89 -30.59
CA ALA A 15 -37.27 10.49 -30.50
C ALA A 15 -38.04 9.67 -31.54
N THR A 16 -37.33 8.82 -32.26
CA THR A 16 -37.94 7.84 -33.18
C THR A 16 -38.29 6.55 -32.43
N ARG A 17 -39.02 5.64 -33.08
CA ARG A 17 -39.32 4.31 -32.52
C ARG A 17 -38.05 3.59 -32.09
N GLU A 18 -37.00 3.63 -32.91
CA GLU A 18 -35.72 2.98 -32.65
C GLU A 18 -35.07 3.54 -31.39
N HIS A 19 -35.08 4.87 -31.21
CA HIS A 19 -34.54 5.50 -30.01
C HIS A 19 -35.28 5.04 -28.74
N LEU A 20 -36.61 4.95 -28.80
CA LEU A 20 -37.43 4.53 -27.66
C LEU A 20 -37.22 3.05 -27.32
N LEU A 21 -37.14 2.18 -28.33
CA LEU A 21 -36.87 0.75 -28.11
C LEU A 21 -35.46 0.50 -27.57
N MET A 22 -34.47 1.26 -28.04
CA MET A 22 -33.11 1.20 -27.48
C MET A 22 -33.07 1.60 -26.01
N ALA A 23 -33.83 2.62 -25.62
CA ALA A 23 -33.91 3.05 -24.22
C ALA A 23 -34.67 2.02 -23.35
N LEU A 24 -35.74 1.40 -23.89
CA LEU A 24 -36.54 0.41 -23.17
C LEU A 24 -35.87 -0.97 -23.07
N ALA A 25 -34.87 -1.26 -23.91
CA ALA A 25 -34.17 -2.54 -23.92
C ALA A 25 -33.37 -2.79 -22.63
N ASP A 26 -32.84 -1.73 -22.02
CA ASP A 26 -32.09 -1.80 -20.76
C ASP A 26 -32.24 -0.47 -19.99
N VAL A 27 -33.31 -0.35 -19.20
CA VAL A 27 -33.60 0.89 -18.45
C VAL A 27 -32.86 0.86 -17.11
N ASP A 28 -31.79 1.65 -17.00
CA ASP A 28 -31.07 1.85 -15.73
C ASP A 28 -31.89 2.64 -14.69
N LEU A 29 -32.60 3.69 -15.14
CA LEU A 29 -33.27 4.64 -14.25
C LEU A 29 -34.43 5.37 -14.95
N PHE A 30 -35.55 5.52 -14.24
CA PHE A 30 -36.60 6.50 -14.57
C PHE A 30 -36.49 7.73 -13.67
N MET A 31 -36.40 8.92 -14.27
CA MET A 31 -36.43 10.18 -13.54
C MET A 31 -37.77 10.90 -13.77
N ILE A 32 -38.55 11.06 -12.70
CA ILE A 32 -39.77 11.87 -12.70
C ILE A 32 -39.45 13.17 -11.96
N ARG A 33 -39.65 14.31 -12.62
CA ARG A 33 -39.33 15.64 -12.07
C ARG A 33 -40.17 15.92 -10.83
N ALA A 34 -39.51 16.21 -9.70
CA ALA A 34 -40.15 16.61 -8.44
C ALA A 34 -40.11 18.12 -8.17
N SER A 35 -39.20 18.86 -8.80
CA SER A 35 -38.98 20.30 -8.55
C SER A 35 -39.47 21.17 -9.72
N TYR A 36 -40.61 21.83 -9.54
CA TYR A 36 -41.20 22.72 -10.56
C TYR A 36 -40.96 24.21 -10.30
N SER A 37 -40.32 24.55 -9.18
CA SER A 37 -39.92 25.91 -8.77
C SER A 37 -38.50 25.89 -8.18
N GLU A 38 -37.89 27.06 -8.02
CA GLU A 38 -36.56 27.26 -7.42
C GLU A 38 -36.48 26.85 -5.94
N GLN A 39 -37.61 26.89 -5.23
CA GLN A 39 -37.73 26.55 -3.80
C GLN A 39 -39.03 25.76 -3.56
N PRO A 40 -39.06 24.45 -3.84
CA PRO A 40 -40.21 23.62 -3.55
C PRO A 40 -40.27 23.30 -2.05
N GLU A 41 -41.43 23.55 -1.41
CA GLU A 41 -41.63 23.21 0.01
C GLU A 41 -42.03 21.74 0.21
N GLU A 42 -42.81 21.17 -0.70
CA GLU A 42 -43.26 19.77 -0.67
C GLU A 42 -43.47 19.24 -2.09
N SER A 43 -43.19 17.96 -2.31
CA SER A 43 -43.57 17.21 -3.51
C SER A 43 -43.94 15.79 -3.10
N SER A 44 -45.02 15.25 -3.68
CA SER A 44 -45.46 13.88 -3.45
C SER A 44 -45.69 13.16 -4.78
N LEU A 45 -45.48 11.85 -4.77
CA LEU A 45 -45.64 10.95 -5.91
C LEU A 45 -46.49 9.75 -5.45
N ALA A 46 -47.52 9.42 -6.21
CA ALA A 46 -48.40 8.28 -5.95
C ALA A 46 -48.75 7.58 -7.28
N ASP A 47 -49.21 6.33 -7.18
CA ASP A 47 -49.73 5.53 -8.30
C ASP A 47 -48.79 5.37 -9.52
N VAL A 48 -47.48 5.25 -9.27
CA VAL A 48 -46.51 4.91 -10.32
C VAL A 48 -46.78 3.48 -10.80
N SER A 49 -47.11 3.34 -12.08
CA SER A 49 -47.31 2.04 -12.72
C SER A 49 -46.74 2.06 -14.14
N LEU A 50 -46.29 0.89 -14.60
CA LEU A 50 -45.76 0.66 -15.93
C LEU A 50 -46.38 -0.63 -16.47
N ASP A 51 -46.97 -0.56 -17.65
CA ASP A 51 -47.47 -1.75 -18.33
C ASP A 51 -46.29 -2.52 -18.97
N VAL A 52 -46.27 -3.84 -18.77
CA VAL A 52 -45.22 -4.74 -19.29
C VAL A 52 -45.89 -5.93 -19.97
N ALA A 53 -45.37 -6.32 -21.13
CA ALA A 53 -45.79 -7.54 -21.81
C ALA A 53 -45.22 -8.78 -21.10
N VAL A 54 -46.08 -9.78 -20.86
CA VAL A 54 -45.69 -11.04 -20.23
C VAL A 54 -46.13 -12.22 -21.09
N PRO A 55 -45.41 -13.36 -21.07
CA PRO A 55 -45.68 -14.49 -21.97
C PRO A 55 -46.91 -15.33 -21.57
N HIS A 56 -47.67 -14.93 -20.56
CA HIS A 56 -48.80 -15.67 -20.02
C HIS A 56 -50.08 -14.83 -19.99
N VAL A 57 -51.24 -15.49 -19.98
CA VAL A 57 -52.55 -14.81 -20.04
C VAL A 57 -52.86 -14.11 -18.72
N THR A 58 -53.10 -12.79 -18.79
CA THR A 58 -53.39 -11.94 -17.62
C THR A 58 -54.84 -11.44 -17.56
N GLY A 59 -55.65 -11.72 -18.60
CA GLY A 59 -57.01 -11.19 -18.73
C GLY A 59 -57.08 -9.71 -19.16
N ARG A 60 -55.94 -9.07 -19.41
CA ARG A 60 -55.83 -7.74 -20.02
C ARG A 60 -55.78 -7.82 -21.57
N PRO A 61 -56.02 -6.72 -22.30
CA PRO A 61 -55.80 -6.68 -23.75
C PRO A 61 -54.36 -7.10 -24.11
N PRO A 62 -54.16 -7.74 -25.28
CA PRO A 62 -52.83 -8.12 -25.75
C PRO A 62 -51.95 -6.87 -25.99
N ALA A 63 -50.67 -6.99 -25.69
CA ALA A 63 -49.66 -5.95 -25.97
C ALA A 63 -49.26 -6.02 -27.45
N LEU A 64 -50.02 -5.35 -28.32
CA LEU A 64 -49.87 -5.44 -29.78
C LEU A 64 -48.63 -4.70 -30.31
N GLU A 65 -48.08 -3.76 -29.52
CA GLU A 65 -46.91 -2.97 -29.89
C GLU A 65 -45.57 -3.65 -29.53
N VAL A 66 -45.60 -4.77 -28.79
CA VAL A 66 -44.42 -5.55 -28.43
C VAL A 66 -44.19 -6.64 -29.47
N GLU A 67 -42.96 -6.71 -29.97
CA GLU A 67 -42.56 -7.71 -30.97
C GLU A 67 -42.41 -9.09 -30.32
N ASP A 68 -42.65 -10.15 -31.09
CA ASP A 68 -42.38 -11.54 -30.69
C ASP A 68 -41.59 -12.22 -31.82
N CYS A 69 -40.28 -11.98 -31.80
CA CYS A 69 -39.36 -12.31 -32.87
C CYS A 69 -38.85 -13.75 -32.77
N ALA A 70 -38.68 -14.41 -33.92
CA ALA A 70 -37.94 -15.65 -34.02
C ALA A 70 -36.43 -15.35 -34.05
N CYS A 71 -35.73 -15.61 -32.94
CA CYS A 71 -34.35 -15.17 -32.78
C CYS A 71 -33.31 -16.04 -33.51
N PRO A 72 -32.28 -15.42 -34.10
CA PRO A 72 -31.14 -16.15 -34.66
C PRO A 72 -30.30 -16.81 -33.54
N PRO A 73 -29.42 -17.77 -33.88
CA PRO A 73 -28.54 -18.41 -32.90
C PRO A 73 -27.74 -17.39 -32.07
N GLY A 74 -27.77 -17.57 -30.75
CA GLY A 74 -27.08 -16.70 -29.80
C GLY A 74 -27.90 -15.53 -29.25
N TYR A 75 -29.16 -15.37 -29.68
CA TYR A 75 -30.06 -14.31 -29.22
C TYR A 75 -31.35 -14.88 -28.65
N ARG A 76 -31.95 -14.17 -27.68
CA ARG A 76 -33.24 -14.50 -27.06
C ARG A 76 -34.00 -13.23 -26.66
N GLY A 77 -35.23 -13.41 -26.20
CA GLY A 77 -36.12 -12.32 -25.80
C GLY A 77 -37.12 -11.95 -26.91
N ALA A 78 -38.16 -11.19 -26.54
CA ALA A 78 -39.28 -10.86 -27.43
C ALA A 78 -38.84 -10.08 -28.69
N SER A 79 -37.79 -9.24 -28.59
CA SER A 79 -37.16 -8.54 -29.71
C SER A 79 -35.77 -9.07 -30.03
N CYS A 80 -35.39 -10.26 -29.54
CA CYS A 80 -34.02 -10.80 -29.64
C CYS A 80 -32.96 -9.89 -29.05
N GLN A 81 -33.34 -9.15 -28.01
CA GLN A 81 -32.52 -8.12 -27.40
C GLN A 81 -31.44 -8.68 -26.48
N ASP A 82 -31.61 -9.90 -25.96
CA ASP A 82 -30.71 -10.51 -24.99
C ASP A 82 -29.81 -11.57 -25.64
N CYS A 83 -28.59 -11.73 -25.14
CA CYS A 83 -27.75 -12.86 -25.54
C CYS A 83 -28.25 -14.16 -24.89
N ASP A 84 -28.27 -15.23 -25.68
CA ASP A 84 -28.66 -16.55 -25.20
C ASP A 84 -27.56 -17.19 -24.33
N THR A 85 -27.90 -18.25 -23.61
CA THR A 85 -26.94 -18.94 -22.73
C THR A 85 -25.74 -19.45 -23.54
N GLY A 86 -24.52 -19.12 -23.07
CA GLY A 86 -23.28 -19.43 -23.78
C GLY A 86 -22.84 -18.36 -24.79
N TYR A 87 -23.51 -17.20 -24.80
CA TYR A 87 -23.15 -16.04 -25.63
C TYR A 87 -23.01 -14.76 -24.77
N THR A 88 -22.16 -13.85 -25.23
CA THR A 88 -21.94 -12.52 -24.64
C THR A 88 -22.01 -11.42 -25.69
N ARG A 89 -22.42 -10.24 -25.28
CA ARG A 89 -22.56 -9.05 -26.11
C ARG A 89 -21.19 -8.44 -26.39
N SER A 90 -20.87 -8.29 -27.67
CA SER A 90 -19.72 -7.50 -28.14
C SER A 90 -20.16 -6.06 -28.43
N SER A 91 -19.26 -5.09 -28.24
CA SER A 91 -19.50 -3.68 -28.58
C SER A 91 -19.52 -3.42 -30.09
N ALA A 92 -19.28 -4.44 -30.91
CA ALA A 92 -19.34 -4.37 -32.36
C ALA A 92 -20.75 -4.76 -32.86
N GLY A 93 -21.34 -3.92 -33.71
CA GLY A 93 -22.63 -4.20 -34.34
C GLY A 93 -23.54 -2.98 -34.39
N LEU A 94 -24.71 -3.15 -35.01
CA LEU A 94 -25.76 -2.13 -35.04
C LEU A 94 -26.59 -2.24 -33.75
N TYR A 95 -27.00 -1.11 -33.18
CA TYR A 95 -27.84 -1.03 -31.98
C TYR A 95 -27.18 -1.56 -30.70
N LEU A 96 -27.64 -2.70 -30.16
CA LEU A 96 -27.21 -3.30 -28.88
C LEU A 96 -25.93 -4.15 -29.00
N GLY A 97 -25.29 -4.19 -30.18
CA GLY A 97 -24.10 -5.01 -30.42
C GLY A 97 -24.43 -6.44 -30.85
N THR A 98 -23.40 -7.27 -31.03
CA THR A 98 -23.54 -8.64 -31.56
C THR A 98 -23.29 -9.67 -30.46
N CYS A 99 -24.17 -10.66 -30.30
CA CYS A 99 -23.96 -11.78 -29.39
C CYS A 99 -22.96 -12.79 -30.00
N GLU A 100 -21.84 -12.98 -29.32
CA GLU A 100 -20.75 -13.89 -29.72
C GLU A 100 -20.61 -15.04 -28.70
N PRO A 101 -20.15 -16.23 -29.12
CA PRO A 101 -19.93 -17.34 -28.18
C PRO A 101 -18.95 -16.96 -27.07
N CYS A 102 -19.22 -17.45 -25.85
CA CYS A 102 -18.32 -17.28 -24.71
C CYS A 102 -16.91 -17.80 -25.00
N GLN A 103 -15.89 -17.00 -24.70
CA GLN A 103 -14.48 -17.35 -24.91
C GLN A 103 -13.86 -17.86 -23.60
N CYS A 104 -14.26 -19.05 -23.18
CA CYS A 104 -13.83 -19.66 -21.91
C CYS A 104 -12.75 -20.74 -22.07
N HIS A 105 -12.01 -20.71 -23.17
CA HIS A 105 -11.00 -21.71 -23.53
C HIS A 105 -11.49 -23.18 -23.43
N GLY A 106 -12.79 -23.45 -23.57
CA GLY A 106 -13.37 -24.79 -23.42
C GLY A 106 -13.56 -25.27 -21.97
N HIS A 107 -13.13 -24.49 -20.99
CA HIS A 107 -13.21 -24.83 -19.56
C HIS A 107 -14.54 -24.44 -18.90
N ALA A 108 -15.33 -23.56 -19.52
CA ALA A 108 -16.71 -23.28 -19.15
C ALA A 108 -17.63 -23.21 -20.37
N GLY A 109 -18.90 -23.54 -20.19
CA GLY A 109 -19.93 -23.47 -21.24
C GLY A 109 -20.84 -22.23 -21.14
N GLU A 110 -20.76 -21.48 -20.06
CA GLU A 110 -21.59 -20.32 -19.76
C GLU A 110 -20.72 -19.13 -19.35
N CYS A 111 -21.17 -17.92 -19.70
CA CYS A 111 -20.54 -16.67 -19.29
C CYS A 111 -21.61 -15.61 -19.04
N HIS A 112 -21.22 -14.53 -18.38
CA HIS A 112 -22.08 -13.38 -18.17
C HIS A 112 -22.44 -12.71 -19.52
N PRO A 113 -23.73 -12.42 -19.78
CA PRO A 113 -24.19 -11.98 -21.10
C PRO A 113 -23.65 -10.62 -21.54
N ASP A 114 -23.31 -9.72 -20.61
CA ASP A 114 -22.74 -8.40 -20.97
C ASP A 114 -21.22 -8.30 -20.82
N THR A 115 -20.64 -8.94 -19.81
CA THR A 115 -19.20 -8.79 -19.49
C THR A 115 -18.33 -9.89 -20.10
N GLY A 116 -18.93 -10.98 -20.58
CA GLY A 116 -18.20 -12.13 -21.13
C GLY A 116 -17.46 -12.96 -20.08
N VAL A 117 -17.60 -12.65 -18.79
CA VAL A 117 -16.91 -13.37 -17.70
C VAL A 117 -17.46 -14.78 -17.57
N CYS A 118 -16.60 -15.77 -17.70
CA CYS A 118 -16.93 -17.19 -17.65
C CYS A 118 -17.42 -17.62 -16.27
N GLN A 119 -18.43 -18.49 -16.25
CA GLN A 119 -19.05 -18.99 -15.02
C GLN A 119 -18.71 -20.47 -14.84
N GLY A 120 -18.14 -20.81 -13.68
CA GLY A 120 -17.84 -22.20 -13.31
C GLY A 120 -16.71 -22.83 -14.12
N CYS A 121 -15.52 -22.19 -14.15
CA CYS A 121 -14.32 -22.75 -14.76
C CYS A 121 -14.00 -24.16 -14.23
N ARG A 122 -13.89 -25.14 -15.14
CA ARG A 122 -13.56 -26.54 -14.85
C ARG A 122 -12.05 -26.78 -14.98
N ASP A 123 -11.62 -28.03 -14.83
CA ASP A 123 -10.24 -28.46 -15.12
C ASP A 123 -9.16 -27.70 -14.32
N HIS A 124 -9.50 -27.26 -13.11
CA HIS A 124 -8.64 -26.46 -12.24
C HIS A 124 -8.16 -25.14 -12.86
N THR A 125 -9.01 -24.54 -13.69
CA THR A 125 -8.80 -23.20 -14.25
C THR A 125 -9.55 -22.13 -13.46
N GLU A 126 -9.12 -20.89 -13.61
CA GLU A 126 -9.71 -19.69 -13.04
C GLU A 126 -9.43 -18.47 -13.93
N GLY A 127 -9.98 -17.32 -13.54
CA GLY A 127 -9.88 -16.06 -14.29
C GLY A 127 -11.13 -15.78 -15.14
N PRO A 128 -11.29 -14.55 -15.66
CA PRO A 128 -12.46 -14.15 -16.43
C PRO A 128 -12.73 -14.99 -17.67
N GLN A 129 -11.70 -15.61 -18.23
CA GLN A 129 -11.78 -16.45 -19.42
C GLN A 129 -11.41 -17.92 -19.13
N CYS A 130 -11.24 -18.30 -17.87
CA CYS A 130 -10.68 -19.60 -17.48
C CYS A 130 -9.28 -19.85 -18.09
N ASP A 131 -8.49 -18.79 -18.22
CA ASP A 131 -7.20 -18.72 -18.90
C ASP A 131 -6.00 -18.92 -17.96
N LYS A 132 -6.24 -19.17 -16.67
CA LYS A 132 -5.22 -19.35 -15.64
C LYS A 132 -5.46 -20.63 -14.85
N CYS A 133 -4.40 -21.24 -14.34
CA CYS A 133 -4.53 -22.36 -13.41
C CYS A 133 -4.79 -21.87 -11.99
N GLN A 134 -5.67 -22.57 -11.27
CA GLN A 134 -5.96 -22.32 -9.86
C GLN A 134 -4.70 -22.47 -8.99
N PRO A 135 -4.65 -21.81 -7.82
CA PRO A 135 -3.55 -21.98 -6.87
C PRO A 135 -3.30 -23.46 -6.54
N GLY A 136 -2.04 -23.87 -6.67
CA GLY A 136 -1.63 -25.28 -6.49
C GLY A 136 -1.61 -26.10 -7.78
N TYR A 137 -1.93 -25.50 -8.92
CA TYR A 137 -1.78 -26.07 -10.26
C TYR A 137 -0.87 -25.20 -11.13
N TYR A 138 -0.23 -25.82 -12.11
CA TYR A 138 0.63 -25.15 -13.10
C TYR A 138 0.40 -25.73 -14.50
N GLY A 139 0.73 -24.94 -15.52
CA GLY A 139 0.61 -25.30 -16.93
C GLY A 139 -0.04 -24.20 -17.75
N ASP A 140 -0.48 -24.55 -18.96
CA ASP A 140 -1.08 -23.65 -19.93
C ASP A 140 -2.57 -23.97 -20.11
N ALA A 141 -3.41 -23.15 -19.46
CA ALA A 141 -4.87 -23.21 -19.42
C ALA A 141 -5.56 -22.69 -20.71
N THR A 142 -4.80 -22.25 -21.71
CA THR A 142 -5.40 -21.70 -22.95
C THR A 142 -5.68 -22.74 -24.02
N ARG A 143 -5.22 -23.99 -23.81
CA ARG A 143 -5.26 -25.08 -24.81
C ARG A 143 -6.60 -25.81 -24.85
N GLY A 144 -7.44 -25.67 -23.82
CA GLY A 144 -8.78 -26.21 -23.73
C GLY A 144 -8.88 -27.72 -23.52
N THR A 145 -7.93 -28.30 -22.79
CA THR A 145 -7.93 -29.72 -22.42
C THR A 145 -7.94 -29.91 -20.90
N ALA A 146 -8.56 -30.99 -20.42
CA ALA A 146 -8.60 -31.29 -18.98
C ALA A 146 -7.22 -31.49 -18.32
N GLY A 147 -6.16 -31.66 -19.11
CA GLY A 147 -4.78 -31.86 -18.63
C GLY A 147 -3.92 -30.60 -18.67
N ASP A 148 -4.54 -29.43 -18.88
CA ASP A 148 -3.88 -28.15 -19.01
C ASP A 148 -3.28 -27.64 -17.71
N CYS A 149 -4.04 -27.79 -16.61
CA CYS A 149 -3.58 -27.47 -15.26
C CYS A 149 -3.27 -28.75 -14.50
N ARG A 150 -1.99 -28.90 -14.12
CA ARG A 150 -1.49 -30.07 -13.40
C ARG A 150 -1.12 -29.70 -11.97
N PRO A 151 -1.30 -30.59 -10.99
CA PRO A 151 -0.91 -30.30 -9.62
C PRO A 151 0.57 -29.96 -9.51
N CYS A 152 0.89 -28.95 -8.70
CA CYS A 152 2.26 -28.55 -8.45
C CYS A 152 3.08 -29.71 -7.83
N PRO A 153 4.28 -30.00 -8.35
CA PRO A 153 5.10 -31.12 -7.90
C PRO A 153 5.92 -30.79 -6.64
N CYS A 154 5.34 -30.06 -5.68
CA CYS A 154 6.01 -29.65 -4.44
C CYS A 154 5.99 -30.78 -3.40
N HIS A 155 7.16 -31.11 -2.83
CA HIS A 155 7.29 -32.11 -1.77
C HIS A 155 7.04 -31.50 -0.37
N GLY A 156 6.46 -32.28 0.55
CA GLY A 156 6.12 -31.82 1.90
C GLY A 156 4.88 -32.54 2.47
N PRO A 157 4.68 -32.47 3.80
CA PRO A 157 3.64 -33.22 4.50
C PRO A 157 2.22 -32.86 4.04
N HIS A 158 1.30 -33.83 4.09
CA HIS A 158 -0.06 -33.75 3.56
C HIS A 158 -1.05 -32.87 4.37
N GLY A 159 -0.57 -32.08 5.34
CA GLY A 159 -1.42 -31.40 6.32
C GLY A 159 -1.15 -29.93 6.58
N ASP A 160 -0.13 -29.33 5.97
CA ASP A 160 0.24 -27.94 6.25
C ASP A 160 -0.09 -27.04 5.07
N SER A 161 -1.04 -26.11 5.31
CA SER A 161 -1.48 -24.96 4.50
C SER A 161 -1.31 -25.07 2.97
N GLN A 162 -2.41 -24.93 2.22
CA GLN A 162 -2.45 -24.91 0.73
C GLN A 162 -1.30 -24.09 0.08
N VAL A 163 -0.76 -23.09 0.79
CA VAL A 163 0.43 -22.29 0.49
C VAL A 163 1.69 -23.11 0.12
N THR A 164 1.98 -24.24 0.77
CA THR A 164 3.21 -25.04 0.51
C THR A 164 3.16 -25.85 -0.78
N LYS A 165 1.98 -25.92 -1.41
CA LYS A 165 1.76 -26.60 -2.70
C LYS A 165 1.53 -25.61 -3.84
N ILE A 166 1.64 -24.30 -3.60
CA ILE A 166 1.59 -23.30 -4.67
C ILE A 166 2.95 -23.27 -5.38
N CYS A 167 2.92 -23.26 -6.70
CA CYS A 167 4.10 -23.12 -7.53
C CYS A 167 3.82 -22.10 -8.64
N PHE A 168 4.90 -21.55 -9.19
CA PHE A 168 4.87 -20.67 -10.36
C PHE A 168 5.82 -21.22 -11.41
N GLU A 169 5.60 -20.86 -12.67
CA GLU A 169 6.52 -21.23 -13.74
C GLU A 169 7.70 -20.25 -13.77
N ASP A 170 8.92 -20.77 -13.64
CA ASP A 170 10.16 -19.98 -13.64
C ASP A 170 10.59 -19.66 -15.09
N THR A 171 11.63 -18.86 -15.26
CA THR A 171 12.17 -18.42 -16.57
C THR A 171 12.57 -19.56 -17.51
N ASP A 172 12.75 -20.77 -16.99
CA ASP A 172 13.06 -21.99 -17.73
C ASP A 172 11.82 -22.83 -18.11
N GLY A 173 10.62 -22.34 -17.82
CA GLY A 173 9.36 -23.04 -18.09
C GLY A 173 9.08 -24.18 -17.09
N GLN A 174 9.79 -24.25 -15.96
CA GLN A 174 9.63 -25.31 -14.96
C GLN A 174 8.93 -24.79 -13.69
N PRO A 175 8.13 -25.64 -13.00
CA PRO A 175 7.36 -25.21 -11.83
C PRO A 175 8.23 -25.08 -10.57
N THR A 176 8.38 -23.89 -10.01
CA THR A 176 9.12 -23.64 -8.77
C THR A 176 8.15 -23.38 -7.62
N CYS A 177 8.32 -24.06 -6.49
CA CYS A 177 7.45 -23.90 -5.32
C CYS A 177 7.68 -22.53 -4.67
N SER A 178 6.59 -21.85 -4.30
CA SER A 178 6.66 -20.51 -3.71
C SER A 178 7.19 -20.52 -2.27
N ALA A 179 6.94 -21.61 -1.52
CA ALA A 179 7.42 -21.81 -0.17
C ALA A 179 7.60 -23.29 0.14
N CYS A 180 8.59 -23.61 1.00
CA CYS A 180 8.82 -24.96 1.50
C CYS A 180 8.43 -25.08 2.97
N ALA A 181 7.94 -26.27 3.36
CA ALA A 181 7.70 -26.58 4.76
C ALA A 181 9.00 -26.47 5.60
N PRO A 182 8.91 -26.23 6.92
CA PRO A 182 10.09 -26.12 7.77
C PRO A 182 11.04 -27.31 7.60
N GLY A 183 12.33 -27.01 7.39
CA GLY A 183 13.36 -28.03 7.18
C GLY A 183 13.47 -28.56 5.75
N HIS A 184 12.54 -28.22 4.84
CA HIS A 184 12.61 -28.54 3.42
C HIS A 184 13.26 -27.41 2.61
N GLY A 185 13.92 -27.76 1.51
CA GLY A 185 14.52 -26.82 0.58
C GLY A 185 14.66 -27.43 -0.81
N GLY A 186 15.09 -26.61 -1.76
CA GLY A 186 15.12 -26.97 -3.18
C GLY A 186 13.96 -26.37 -3.97
N ARG A 187 14.05 -26.51 -5.31
CA ARG A 187 13.11 -25.87 -6.24
C ARG A 187 11.70 -26.43 -6.07
N LEU A 188 11.63 -27.69 -5.69
CA LEU A 188 10.42 -28.47 -5.43
C LEU A 188 10.30 -28.90 -3.96
N CYS A 189 11.07 -28.29 -3.05
CA CYS A 189 11.16 -28.72 -1.65
C CYS A 189 11.63 -30.19 -1.48
N GLU A 190 12.41 -30.67 -2.45
CA GLU A 190 12.82 -32.06 -2.64
C GLU A 190 13.96 -32.53 -1.74
N ARG A 191 14.58 -31.64 -0.95
CA ARG A 191 15.72 -31.97 -0.09
C ARG A 191 15.58 -31.35 1.29
N CYS A 192 16.22 -31.95 2.28
CA CYS A 192 16.30 -31.37 3.61
C CYS A 192 17.38 -30.29 3.69
N LEU A 193 17.07 -29.21 4.40
CA LEU A 193 18.04 -28.18 4.76
C LEU A 193 19.09 -28.73 5.75
N PRO A 194 20.28 -28.12 5.85
CA PRO A 194 21.30 -28.54 6.81
C PRO A 194 20.74 -28.63 8.24
N GLY A 195 20.99 -29.75 8.91
CA GLY A 195 20.48 -30.01 10.27
C GLY A 195 19.15 -30.77 10.33
N TYR A 196 18.52 -31.06 9.19
CA TYR A 196 17.32 -31.89 9.09
C TYR A 196 17.61 -33.20 8.34
N VAL A 197 16.91 -34.27 8.71
CA VAL A 197 17.02 -35.61 8.12
C VAL A 197 15.64 -36.08 7.68
N GLY A 198 15.54 -36.65 6.48
CA GLY A 198 14.31 -37.13 5.86
C GLY A 198 14.49 -37.40 4.35
N ASP A 199 13.43 -37.87 3.70
CA ASP A 199 13.36 -38.16 2.25
C ASP A 199 12.05 -37.59 1.66
N PRO A 200 12.00 -36.29 1.31
CA PRO A 200 10.81 -35.61 0.79
C PRO A 200 10.23 -36.22 -0.50
N PRO A 201 11.04 -36.68 -1.48
CA PRO A 201 10.56 -37.38 -2.66
C PRO A 201 9.77 -38.66 -2.35
N ARG A 202 10.09 -39.33 -1.23
CA ARG A 202 9.34 -40.50 -0.74
C ARG A 202 8.19 -40.16 0.21
N GLY A 203 7.91 -38.87 0.43
CA GLY A 203 6.89 -38.40 1.34
C GLY A 203 7.32 -38.40 2.82
N GLN A 204 8.60 -38.61 3.11
CA GLN A 204 9.13 -38.46 4.48
C GLN A 204 9.42 -36.98 4.76
N PRO A 205 8.90 -36.41 5.86
CA PRO A 205 9.18 -35.02 6.23
C PRO A 205 10.64 -34.86 6.69
N CYS A 206 11.19 -33.66 6.51
CA CYS A 206 12.47 -33.29 7.07
C CYS A 206 12.31 -32.99 8.57
N GLN A 207 13.02 -33.73 9.42
CA GLN A 207 12.94 -33.58 10.89
C GLN A 207 14.33 -33.37 11.48
N VAL A 208 14.41 -32.64 12.60
CA VAL A 208 15.67 -32.47 13.34
C VAL A 208 16.06 -33.83 13.95
N PRO A 209 17.31 -34.30 13.79
CA PRO A 209 17.77 -35.50 14.48
C PRO A 209 17.66 -35.27 15.99
N GLY A 210 16.95 -36.17 16.68
CA GLY A 210 16.73 -36.06 18.13
C GLY A 210 18.04 -35.93 18.90
N VAL A 211 18.24 -34.79 19.55
CA VAL A 211 19.38 -34.56 20.45
C VAL A 211 18.96 -34.93 21.87
N PRO A 212 19.74 -35.75 22.60
CA PRO A 212 19.51 -35.98 24.03
C PRO A 212 19.64 -34.66 24.80
N GLY A 213 18.67 -34.39 25.68
CA GLY A 213 18.46 -33.09 26.32
C GLY A 213 19.59 -32.54 27.19
N GLY A 214 19.59 -31.21 27.36
CA GLY A 214 20.30 -30.56 28.47
C GLY A 214 20.76 -29.11 28.28
N GLN A 215 20.71 -28.52 27.08
CA GLN A 215 21.09 -27.11 26.91
C GLN A 215 20.06 -26.36 26.07
N CYS A 216 19.43 -25.32 26.65
CA CYS A 216 18.64 -24.38 25.88
C CYS A 216 19.57 -23.67 24.90
N GLN A 217 19.34 -23.85 23.60
CA GLN A 217 20.00 -23.05 22.56
C GLN A 217 19.03 -21.97 22.08
N CYS A 218 18.54 -21.14 23.01
CA CYS A 218 17.65 -20.04 22.68
C CYS A 218 18.46 -18.88 22.05
N ASP A 219 18.04 -18.36 20.87
CA ASP A 219 18.66 -17.17 20.28
C ASP A 219 18.30 -15.95 21.15
N PRO A 220 19.28 -15.23 21.72
CA PRO A 220 19.03 -14.14 22.65
C PRO A 220 18.34 -12.93 21.98
N ARG A 221 18.40 -12.82 20.64
CA ARG A 221 17.73 -11.73 19.92
C ARG A 221 16.22 -11.91 19.88
N GLY A 222 15.79 -13.17 19.74
CA GLY A 222 14.38 -13.53 19.56
C GLY A 222 13.72 -14.15 20.79
N SER A 223 14.46 -14.48 21.83
CA SER A 223 13.94 -15.06 23.07
C SER A 223 13.65 -13.99 24.12
N THR A 224 12.66 -14.20 25.00
CA THR A 224 12.40 -13.33 26.16
C THR A 224 13.26 -13.69 27.38
N GLY A 225 14.09 -14.73 27.28
CA GLY A 225 15.01 -15.20 28.32
C GLY A 225 15.86 -16.39 27.82
N GLU A 226 16.78 -16.85 28.67
CA GLU A 226 17.74 -17.93 28.33
C GLU A 226 17.23 -19.35 28.67
N GLY A 227 15.98 -19.47 29.12
CA GLY A 227 15.38 -20.75 29.50
C GLY A 227 14.46 -21.33 28.43
N CYS A 228 14.52 -22.65 28.26
CA CYS A 228 13.51 -23.44 27.56
C CYS A 228 12.63 -24.20 28.55
N ASP A 229 11.49 -24.69 28.07
CA ASP A 229 10.70 -25.67 28.80
C ASP A 229 11.34 -27.07 28.81
N ALA A 230 10.64 -28.04 29.39
CA ALA A 230 11.09 -29.42 29.55
C ALA A 230 11.34 -30.13 28.20
N ASP A 231 10.74 -29.63 27.12
CA ASP A 231 10.87 -30.16 25.75
C ASP A 231 11.96 -29.44 24.95
N GLY A 232 12.66 -28.48 25.55
CA GLY A 232 13.72 -27.71 24.90
C GLY A 232 13.21 -26.53 24.06
N GLN A 233 11.93 -26.17 24.17
CA GLN A 233 11.33 -25.07 23.42
C GLN A 233 11.52 -23.73 24.14
N CYS A 234 12.01 -22.74 23.38
CA CYS A 234 12.31 -21.41 23.88
C CYS A 234 11.06 -20.51 23.89
N ARG A 235 11.02 -19.55 24.82
CA ARG A 235 9.96 -18.52 24.85
C ARG A 235 10.31 -17.38 23.91
N CYS A 236 9.67 -17.35 22.75
CA CYS A 236 9.94 -16.35 21.71
C CYS A 236 9.23 -15.02 21.96
N LYS A 237 9.86 -13.93 21.53
CA LYS A 237 9.24 -12.61 21.38
C LYS A 237 8.10 -12.68 20.35
N ALA A 238 7.19 -11.70 20.41
CA ALA A 238 5.91 -11.73 19.71
C ALA A 238 6.00 -12.02 18.20
N ASN A 239 7.03 -11.50 17.51
CA ASN A 239 7.18 -11.60 16.06
C ASN A 239 8.22 -12.65 15.63
N VAL A 240 8.56 -13.58 16.52
CA VAL A 240 9.59 -14.60 16.35
C VAL A 240 8.99 -15.99 16.53
N GLU A 241 9.52 -16.97 15.81
CA GLU A 241 9.08 -18.37 15.87
C GLU A 241 10.25 -19.36 15.81
N GLY A 242 9.88 -20.65 15.90
CA GLY A 242 10.79 -21.78 15.94
C GLY A 242 11.21 -22.18 17.36
N PRO A 243 11.75 -23.39 17.53
CA PRO A 243 12.10 -23.94 18.84
C PRO A 243 13.21 -23.15 19.55
N HIS A 244 14.04 -22.44 18.79
CA HIS A 244 15.17 -21.65 19.26
C HIS A 244 14.97 -20.14 19.13
N CYS A 245 13.78 -19.68 18.72
CA CYS A 245 13.48 -18.25 18.50
C CYS A 245 14.49 -17.54 17.58
N ALA A 246 14.96 -18.23 16.55
CA ALA A 246 15.96 -17.73 15.62
C ALA A 246 15.37 -17.29 14.27
N THR A 247 14.05 -17.38 14.09
CA THR A 247 13.36 -17.11 12.81
C THR A 247 12.25 -16.10 13.02
N CYS A 248 12.16 -15.07 12.17
CA CYS A 248 11.01 -14.17 12.19
C CYS A 248 9.75 -14.91 11.73
N ARG A 249 8.61 -14.60 12.33
CA ARG A 249 7.32 -15.06 11.82
C ARG A 249 7.11 -14.59 10.38
N ALA A 250 6.23 -15.28 9.66
CA ALA A 250 5.77 -14.82 8.35
C ALA A 250 5.38 -13.33 8.40
N HIS A 251 5.70 -12.61 7.33
CA HIS A 251 5.45 -11.17 7.20
C HIS A 251 6.24 -10.26 8.15
N HIS A 252 7.36 -10.77 8.68
CA HIS A 252 8.29 -10.00 9.52
C HIS A 252 9.74 -10.23 9.06
N PHE A 253 10.61 -9.28 9.37
CA PHE A 253 12.03 -9.30 9.02
C PHE A 253 12.90 -8.72 10.14
N HIS A 254 14.22 -8.74 9.94
CA HIS A 254 15.20 -8.13 10.85
C HIS A 254 15.13 -8.64 12.31
N LEU A 255 15.61 -9.87 12.55
CA LEU A 255 15.73 -10.40 13.92
C LEU A 255 16.80 -9.65 14.72
N SER A 256 16.37 -8.89 15.72
CA SER A 256 17.24 -8.03 16.53
C SER A 256 16.91 -8.08 18.02
N GLY A 257 17.95 -8.13 18.86
CA GLY A 257 17.80 -8.06 20.31
C GLY A 257 17.28 -6.70 20.79
N ALA A 258 17.58 -5.63 20.03
CA ALA A 258 17.12 -4.27 20.30
C ALA A 258 15.63 -4.06 19.96
N GLU A 259 15.03 -4.97 19.19
CA GLU A 259 13.61 -4.91 18.84
C GLU A 259 12.78 -5.60 19.94
N PRO A 260 11.85 -4.89 20.62
CA PRO A 260 11.06 -5.48 21.70
C PRO A 260 10.24 -6.70 21.25
N ALA A 261 9.71 -6.67 20.02
CA ALA A 261 8.97 -7.78 19.43
C ALA A 261 9.87 -8.80 18.71
N GLY A 262 11.18 -8.55 18.64
CA GLY A 262 12.20 -9.41 18.03
C GLY A 262 12.38 -9.18 16.54
N CYS A 263 11.29 -9.09 15.78
CA CYS A 263 11.30 -8.78 14.35
C CYS A 263 10.35 -7.63 14.00
N LEU A 264 10.68 -6.89 12.96
CA LEU A 264 9.87 -5.81 12.40
C LEU A 264 8.81 -6.38 11.45
N PRO A 265 7.55 -5.90 11.49
CA PRO A 265 6.56 -6.29 10.49
C PRO A 265 6.95 -5.74 9.11
N CYS A 266 6.58 -6.44 8.04
CA CYS A 266 6.70 -5.92 6.68
C CYS A 266 5.62 -4.85 6.44
N PHE A 267 5.99 -3.75 5.79
CA PHE A 267 5.03 -2.72 5.39
C PHE A 267 4.72 -2.78 3.89
N CYS A 268 5.73 -2.69 3.03
CA CYS A 268 5.63 -2.82 1.57
C CYS A 268 4.41 -2.10 0.93
N MET A 269 4.02 -0.93 1.48
CA MET A 269 2.82 -0.15 1.11
C MET A 269 1.50 -0.97 1.08
N GLY A 270 1.46 -2.12 1.75
CA GLY A 270 0.34 -3.07 1.69
C GLY A 270 0.21 -3.86 0.38
N ILE A 271 1.13 -3.70 -0.57
CA ILE A 271 1.10 -4.32 -1.90
C ILE A 271 1.53 -5.80 -1.83
N VAL A 272 2.56 -6.08 -1.04
CA VAL A 272 3.05 -7.43 -0.77
C VAL A 272 3.27 -7.60 0.72
N GLN A 273 3.27 -8.85 1.20
CA GLN A 273 3.44 -9.14 2.63
C GLN A 273 4.78 -9.82 2.94
N HIS A 274 5.65 -10.02 1.95
CA HIS A 274 6.96 -10.66 2.12
C HIS A 274 8.06 -9.64 1.88
N CYS A 275 8.96 -9.51 2.86
CA CYS A 275 10.09 -8.59 2.82
C CYS A 275 11.30 -9.19 3.51
N ALA A 276 12.48 -8.63 3.24
CA ALA A 276 13.72 -8.94 3.94
C ALA A 276 14.45 -7.66 4.34
N SER A 277 15.48 -7.76 5.18
CA SER A 277 16.39 -6.64 5.42
C SER A 277 17.14 -6.31 4.13
N THR A 278 17.21 -5.03 3.78
CA THR A 278 17.96 -4.62 2.58
C THR A 278 19.46 -4.91 2.69
N ALA A 279 20.11 -5.10 1.55
CA ALA A 279 21.57 -5.19 1.45
C ALA A 279 22.28 -3.83 1.45
N LEU A 280 21.54 -2.71 1.43
CA LEU A 280 22.09 -1.35 1.40
C LEU A 280 22.84 -0.98 2.70
N ALA A 281 23.76 -0.02 2.58
CA ALA A 281 24.49 0.55 3.69
C ALA A 281 23.86 1.85 4.17
N ARG A 282 24.13 2.23 5.42
CA ARG A 282 23.69 3.48 6.03
C ARG A 282 24.63 4.61 5.62
N GLY A 283 24.14 5.49 4.75
CA GLY A 283 24.77 6.75 4.37
C GLY A 283 24.13 7.95 5.08
N THR A 284 24.59 9.16 4.76
CA THR A 284 24.08 10.40 5.37
C THR A 284 23.97 11.52 4.34
N VAL A 285 22.79 12.14 4.25
CA VAL A 285 22.56 13.42 3.57
C VAL A 285 23.03 14.54 4.49
N ARG A 286 23.86 15.46 4.00
CA ARG A 286 24.42 16.57 4.78
C ARG A 286 24.24 17.90 4.07
N THR A 287 24.05 18.97 4.83
CA THR A 287 24.08 20.33 4.31
C THR A 287 25.38 21.04 4.71
N PRO A 288 26.27 21.35 3.75
CA PRO A 288 27.45 22.17 4.01
C PRO A 288 27.11 23.66 3.85
N PHE A 289 26.86 24.37 4.96
CA PHE A 289 26.67 25.82 4.90
C PHE A 289 27.96 26.54 4.47
N ALA A 290 27.84 27.48 3.54
CA ALA A 290 28.94 28.32 3.07
C ALA A 290 28.55 29.81 3.15
N PRO A 291 29.50 30.74 3.31
CA PRO A 291 29.19 32.17 3.37
C PRO A 291 28.36 32.65 2.17
N GLY A 292 27.19 33.22 2.43
CA GLY A 292 26.26 33.71 1.40
C GLY A 292 25.36 32.64 0.78
N ASP A 293 25.45 31.39 1.24
CA ASP A 293 24.67 30.28 0.72
C ASP A 293 23.93 29.55 1.84
N ALA A 294 22.62 29.80 1.91
CA ALA A 294 21.71 29.16 2.85
C ALA A 294 21.30 27.73 2.43
N GLN A 295 21.80 27.23 1.29
CA GLN A 295 21.55 25.87 0.80
C GLN A 295 20.05 25.52 0.67
N GLY A 296 19.23 26.53 0.34
CA GLY A 296 17.78 26.38 0.16
C GLY A 296 16.95 26.33 1.44
N PHE A 297 17.55 26.55 2.62
CA PHE A 297 16.81 26.68 3.88
C PHE A 297 15.88 27.90 3.86
N ALA A 298 14.74 27.77 4.52
CA ALA A 298 13.81 28.86 4.75
C ALA A 298 13.33 28.87 6.21
N LEU A 299 12.78 29.98 6.67
CA LEU A 299 11.98 30.04 7.89
C LEU A 299 10.50 30.11 7.51
N VAL A 300 9.68 29.26 8.12
CA VAL A 300 8.23 29.24 7.91
C VAL A 300 7.50 29.28 9.24
N ASN A 301 6.30 29.87 9.26
CA ASN A 301 5.39 29.67 10.38
C ASN A 301 4.50 28.44 10.16
N ARG A 302 3.81 28.00 11.21
CA ARG A 302 3.01 26.76 11.20
C ARG A 302 1.91 26.76 10.14
N GLN A 303 1.27 27.91 9.91
CA GLN A 303 0.19 28.08 8.94
C GLN A 303 0.72 28.25 7.51
N ARG A 304 2.05 28.26 7.31
CA ARG A 304 2.72 28.52 6.03
C ARG A 304 2.30 29.85 5.37
N SER A 305 1.77 30.78 6.16
CA SER A 305 1.39 32.12 5.69
C SER A 305 2.60 33.04 5.52
N THR A 306 3.67 32.75 6.25
CA THR A 306 4.93 33.50 6.20
C THR A 306 6.05 32.54 5.82
N ARG A 307 6.79 32.85 4.75
CA ARG A 307 8.00 32.12 4.33
C ARG A 307 9.14 33.10 4.04
N VAL A 308 10.21 33.00 4.81
CA VAL A 308 11.42 33.81 4.68
C VAL A 308 12.51 32.96 4.03
N GLY A 309 12.87 33.28 2.80
CA GLY A 309 13.94 32.60 2.05
C GLY A 309 15.23 33.41 1.91
N SER A 310 15.37 34.54 2.61
CA SER A 310 16.53 35.43 2.47
C SER A 310 16.89 36.14 3.78
N GLY A 311 18.06 36.79 3.83
CA GLY A 311 18.55 37.48 5.02
C GLY A 311 19.20 36.58 6.05
N PHE A 312 19.64 35.40 5.64
CA PHE A 312 20.41 34.48 6.46
C PHE A 312 21.89 34.88 6.49
N GLY A 313 22.50 34.79 7.67
CA GLY A 313 23.94 34.85 7.84
C GLY A 313 24.53 33.44 7.96
N VAL A 314 25.81 33.27 7.62
CA VAL A 314 26.56 32.04 7.95
C VAL A 314 27.75 32.44 8.79
N GLN A 315 27.74 32.04 10.05
CA GLN A 315 28.80 32.31 11.01
C GLN A 315 29.76 31.10 11.08
N PRO A 316 31.08 31.33 11.22
CA PRO A 316 32.01 30.26 11.52
C PRO A 316 31.64 29.55 12.82
N GLY A 317 31.60 28.22 12.81
CA GLY A 317 31.29 27.42 13.99
C GLY A 317 32.13 26.14 14.01
N THR A 318 32.32 25.58 15.21
CA THR A 318 33.04 24.32 15.42
C THR A 318 32.07 23.29 16.01
N PRO A 319 31.91 22.10 15.40
CA PRO A 319 32.63 21.56 14.25
C PRO A 319 32.08 22.01 12.87
N HIS A 320 30.93 22.69 12.82
CA HIS A 320 30.26 23.07 11.59
C HIS A 320 29.90 24.56 11.57
N PRO A 321 29.89 25.22 10.40
CA PRO A 321 29.33 26.56 10.25
C PRO A 321 27.86 26.61 10.68
N VAL A 322 27.42 27.77 11.17
CA VAL A 322 26.07 27.99 11.69
C VAL A 322 25.31 28.91 10.76
N LEU A 323 24.17 28.46 10.23
CA LEU A 323 23.22 29.30 9.52
C LEU A 323 22.41 30.08 10.56
N THR A 324 22.39 31.41 10.48
CA THR A 324 21.73 32.29 11.46
C THR A 324 20.68 33.19 10.81
N TYR A 325 19.65 33.52 11.59
CA TYR A 325 18.69 34.58 11.27
C TYR A 325 18.53 35.48 12.49
N GLU A 326 18.63 36.80 12.29
CA GLU A 326 18.74 37.80 13.37
C GLU A 326 17.64 38.87 13.34
N ARG A 327 16.68 38.77 12.41
CA ARG A 327 15.63 39.78 12.18
C ARG A 327 14.23 39.27 12.55
N PHE A 328 14.12 38.57 13.67
CA PHE A 328 12.83 38.04 14.16
C PHE A 328 11.87 39.16 14.58
N GLY A 329 12.38 40.31 15.04
CA GLY A 329 11.55 41.46 15.40
C GLY A 329 10.81 42.12 14.22
N GLU A 330 11.20 41.81 12.98
CA GLU A 330 10.52 42.28 11.75
C GLU A 330 9.37 41.35 11.32
N LEU A 331 9.27 40.17 11.93
CA LEU A 331 8.28 39.15 11.56
C LEU A 331 7.03 39.23 12.45
N PRO A 332 5.85 38.85 11.95
CA PRO A 332 4.65 38.71 12.77
C PRO A 332 4.90 37.78 13.98
N PRO A 333 4.36 38.09 15.18
CA PRO A 333 4.51 37.23 16.35
C PRO A 333 3.91 35.84 16.12
N ASP A 334 4.76 34.82 16.02
CA ASP A 334 4.37 33.42 15.77
C ASP A 334 5.53 32.47 16.11
N SER A 335 5.28 31.15 16.06
CA SER A 335 6.32 30.12 16.05
C SER A 335 6.90 29.97 14.64
N TYR A 336 8.22 30.09 14.50
CA TYR A 336 8.93 29.86 13.24
C TYR A 336 9.79 28.60 13.28
N TYR A 337 9.94 27.98 12.11
CA TYR A 337 10.64 26.73 11.89
C TYR A 337 11.60 26.85 10.71
N TRP A 338 12.79 26.27 10.85
CA TRP A 338 13.71 25.97 9.76
C TRP A 338 13.09 24.89 8.87
N GLN A 339 12.74 25.25 7.65
CA GLN A 339 12.32 24.32 6.60
C GLN A 339 13.56 23.77 5.91
N LEU A 340 13.74 22.46 5.98
CA LEU A 340 14.85 21.76 5.32
C LEU A 340 14.65 21.72 3.78
N PRO A 341 15.74 21.76 3.00
CA PRO A 341 15.70 21.85 1.55
C PRO A 341 15.37 20.52 0.85
N PRO A 342 15.16 20.53 -0.49
CA PRO A 342 14.77 19.36 -1.28
C PRO A 342 15.60 18.07 -1.10
N PRO A 343 16.91 18.08 -0.80
CA PRO A 343 17.67 16.84 -0.53
C PRO A 343 17.12 16.00 0.63
N TYR A 344 16.34 16.60 1.53
CA TYR A 344 15.69 15.93 2.65
C TYR A 344 14.23 15.53 2.36
N GLN A 345 13.71 15.82 1.17
CA GLN A 345 12.30 15.64 0.76
C GLN A 345 12.14 14.50 -0.27
N GLY A 346 10.91 14.13 -0.62
CA GLY A 346 10.56 13.02 -1.50
C GLY A 346 10.69 11.66 -0.80
N ASP A 347 10.98 10.59 -1.55
CA ASP A 347 11.16 9.26 -0.96
C ASP A 347 12.36 9.21 0.01
N LYS A 348 12.04 8.93 1.27
CA LYS A 348 12.95 8.77 2.41
C LYS A 348 12.63 7.51 3.22
N VAL A 349 11.97 6.51 2.64
CA VAL A 349 11.75 5.21 3.29
C VAL A 349 13.08 4.58 3.75
N GLY A 350 14.14 4.75 2.95
CA GLY A 350 15.50 4.32 3.29
C GLY A 350 16.09 4.97 4.57
N SER A 351 15.46 6.02 5.10
CA SER A 351 15.85 6.66 6.37
C SER A 351 15.27 5.97 7.61
N TYR A 352 14.36 4.99 7.47
CA TYR A 352 13.82 4.24 8.61
C TYR A 352 14.93 3.56 9.43
N GLY A 353 14.83 3.67 10.75
CA GLY A 353 15.88 3.26 11.71
C GLY A 353 17.12 4.18 11.75
N GLY A 354 17.25 5.12 10.82
CA GLY A 354 18.29 6.15 10.79
C GLY A 354 18.01 7.33 11.71
N ARG A 355 18.90 8.34 11.70
CA ARG A 355 18.79 9.54 12.55
C ARG A 355 18.85 10.83 11.76
N LEU A 356 18.08 11.82 12.20
CA LEU A 356 18.26 13.23 11.86
C LEU A 356 19.02 13.91 13.00
N ARG A 357 20.16 14.54 12.69
CA ARG A 357 21.06 15.21 13.62
C ARG A 357 21.19 16.68 13.24
N TYR A 358 21.19 17.56 14.23
CA TYR A 358 21.34 19.00 14.04
C TYR A 358 21.73 19.67 15.36
N THR A 359 22.31 20.87 15.29
CA THR A 359 22.65 21.69 16.46
C THR A 359 21.87 22.99 16.38
N LEU A 360 21.21 23.37 17.47
CA LEU A 360 20.48 24.64 17.56
C LEU A 360 21.11 25.58 18.59
N THR A 361 20.94 26.87 18.35
CA THR A 361 21.20 27.94 19.31
C THR A 361 20.18 29.05 19.08
N TYR A 362 19.81 29.78 20.13
CA TYR A 362 18.98 30.97 19.98
C TYR A 362 19.34 32.01 21.03
N THR A 363 19.10 33.28 20.72
CA THR A 363 19.30 34.41 21.62
C THR A 363 17.95 35.12 21.82
N PRO A 364 17.46 35.22 23.07
CA PRO A 364 16.31 36.08 23.39
C PRO A 364 16.67 37.55 23.19
N GLY A 365 15.75 38.32 22.61
CA GLY A 365 15.80 39.77 22.43
C GLY A 365 15.32 40.58 23.63
N GLY A 366 14.72 39.94 24.63
CA GLY A 366 14.28 40.58 25.87
C GLY A 366 13.63 39.58 26.84
N PRO A 367 12.97 40.08 27.90
CA PRO A 367 12.06 39.27 28.68
C PRO A 367 10.97 38.70 27.76
N GLY A 368 10.73 37.40 27.83
CA GLY A 368 9.73 36.73 27.01
C GLY A 368 9.29 35.45 27.69
N ALA A 369 8.02 35.10 27.54
CA ALA A 369 7.52 33.81 27.99
C ALA A 369 8.08 32.70 27.09
N PRO A 370 8.42 31.51 27.66
CA PRO A 370 8.64 30.30 26.88
C PRO A 370 7.43 30.03 26.01
N GLN A 371 7.66 29.69 24.75
CA GLN A 371 6.61 29.33 23.82
C GLN A 371 6.58 27.80 23.75
N PRO A 372 5.55 27.08 24.22
CA PRO A 372 5.49 25.63 24.07
C PRO A 372 5.04 25.28 22.66
N ASP A 373 5.79 24.41 21.98
CA ASP A 373 5.42 23.92 20.65
C ASP A 373 6.15 22.60 20.34
N ALA A 374 5.79 21.95 19.23
CA ALA A 374 6.55 20.82 18.69
C ALA A 374 7.92 21.29 18.20
N ASP A 375 8.97 20.52 18.47
CA ASP A 375 10.34 20.89 18.12
C ASP A 375 10.71 20.45 16.71
N ILE A 376 10.14 19.33 16.25
CA ILE A 376 10.31 18.81 14.90
C ILE A 376 8.95 18.43 14.36
N GLN A 377 8.71 18.71 13.08
CA GLN A 377 7.54 18.24 12.34
C GLN A 377 7.99 17.68 10.99
N ILE A 378 7.40 16.56 10.59
CA ILE A 378 7.47 16.03 9.23
C ILE A 378 6.07 15.96 8.64
N THR A 379 5.97 16.23 7.35
CA THR A 379 4.71 16.12 6.61
C THR A 379 4.97 15.44 5.27
N GLY A 380 4.17 14.45 4.92
CA GLY A 380 4.22 13.71 3.66
C GLY A 380 3.01 12.79 3.52
N ASN A 381 2.51 12.56 2.29
CA ASN A 381 1.28 11.79 2.04
C ASN A 381 0.10 12.18 2.96
N ASP A 382 -0.12 13.49 3.15
CA ASP A 382 -1.15 14.07 4.04
C ASP A 382 -1.01 13.68 5.53
N ILE A 383 0.08 13.02 5.93
CA ILE A 383 0.36 12.63 7.30
C ILE A 383 1.33 13.64 7.91
N THR A 384 0.92 14.24 9.04
CA THR A 384 1.80 15.08 9.85
C THR A 384 2.21 14.32 11.10
N LEU A 385 3.51 14.24 11.36
CA LEU A 385 4.07 13.71 12.61
C LEU A 385 4.95 14.78 13.27
N VAL A 386 4.90 14.84 14.59
CA VAL A 386 5.64 15.78 15.40
C VAL A 386 6.48 15.06 16.45
N ALA A 387 7.52 15.73 16.92
CA ALA A 387 8.34 15.26 18.03
C ALA A 387 8.76 16.43 18.93
N HIS A 388 9.02 16.10 20.19
CA HIS A 388 9.49 17.03 21.22
C HIS A 388 10.91 16.64 21.65
N GLN A 389 11.72 17.64 21.94
CA GLN A 389 13.11 17.52 22.33
C GLN A 389 13.31 18.09 23.75
N PRO A 390 14.42 17.76 24.43
CA PRO A 390 14.78 18.42 25.68
C PRO A 390 14.86 19.94 25.52
N GLU A 391 14.61 20.66 26.61
CA GLU A 391 14.66 22.13 26.61
C GLU A 391 16.01 22.64 26.10
N LEU A 392 15.98 23.64 25.22
CA LEU A 392 17.15 24.33 24.69
C LEU A 392 17.47 25.55 25.58
N PRO A 393 18.63 25.59 26.28
CA PRO A 393 19.05 26.75 27.03
C PRO A 393 19.36 27.95 26.11
N PRO A 394 19.02 29.18 26.52
CA PRO A 394 19.33 30.37 25.73
C PRO A 394 20.84 30.54 25.57
N ARG A 395 21.27 31.01 24.39
CA ARG A 395 22.66 31.36 24.03
C ARG A 395 23.66 30.20 24.09
N THR A 396 23.19 28.97 24.24
CA THR A 396 24.03 27.79 24.36
C THR A 396 23.74 26.85 23.19
N PRO A 397 24.72 26.58 22.31
CA PRO A 397 24.55 25.59 21.27
C PRO A 397 24.33 24.20 21.85
N GLN A 398 23.28 23.50 21.41
CA GLN A 398 22.98 22.14 21.83
C GLN A 398 22.71 21.25 20.63
N ALA A 399 23.32 20.07 20.65
CA ALA A 399 23.12 19.04 19.63
C ALA A 399 21.88 18.21 19.97
N PHE A 400 21.07 17.94 18.95
CA PHE A 400 19.88 17.11 19.03
C PHE A 400 19.98 15.98 18.01
N GLU A 401 19.34 14.85 18.34
CA GLU A 401 19.08 13.79 17.39
C GLU A 401 17.65 13.27 17.57
N ILE A 402 17.06 12.83 16.46
CA ILE A 402 15.81 12.08 16.45
C ILE A 402 15.96 10.86 15.55
N ILE A 403 15.38 9.74 15.98
CA ILE A 403 15.42 8.48 15.24
C ILE A 403 14.12 8.34 14.45
N PHE A 404 14.21 7.90 13.19
CA PHE A 404 13.05 7.53 12.39
C PHE A 404 12.53 6.15 12.80
N ARG A 405 11.94 6.11 13.99
CA ARG A 405 11.20 4.97 14.57
C ARG A 405 9.97 5.52 15.27
N GLU A 406 8.84 4.86 15.08
CA GLU A 406 7.51 5.29 15.51
C GLU A 406 7.44 5.71 16.99
N GLN A 407 8.20 5.09 17.90
CA GLN A 407 8.19 5.47 19.32
C GLN A 407 8.73 6.89 19.63
N TYR A 408 9.40 7.54 18.67
CA TYR A 408 9.92 8.91 18.83
C TYR A 408 9.01 9.97 18.18
N TRP A 409 7.92 9.56 17.55
CA TRP A 409 7.01 10.42 16.82
C TRP A 409 5.59 10.28 17.35
N GLN A 410 4.84 11.37 17.28
CA GLN A 410 3.43 11.40 17.64
C GLN A 410 2.65 12.21 16.62
N ARG A 411 1.35 12.00 16.57
CA ARG A 411 0.44 12.81 15.77
C ARG A 411 0.23 14.17 16.47
N PRO A 412 -0.17 15.23 15.74
CA PRO A 412 -0.43 16.55 16.33
C PRO A 412 -1.51 16.57 17.42
N ASP A 413 -2.40 15.56 17.45
CA ASP A 413 -3.42 15.36 18.49
C ASP A 413 -2.88 14.67 19.76
N GLY A 414 -1.59 14.33 19.80
CA GLY A 414 -0.91 13.68 20.92
C GLY A 414 -1.01 12.16 20.92
N GLN A 415 -1.68 11.54 19.94
CA GLN A 415 -1.69 10.08 19.80
C GLN A 415 -0.33 9.55 19.33
N PRO A 416 0.11 8.36 19.76
CA PRO A 416 1.36 7.77 19.30
C PRO A 416 1.32 7.53 17.78
N ALA A 417 2.45 7.74 17.11
CA ALA A 417 2.60 7.32 15.72
C ALA A 417 2.68 5.79 15.63
N THR A 418 2.20 5.23 14.53
CA THR A 418 2.45 3.82 14.19
C THR A 418 3.54 3.73 13.13
N ARG A 419 4.07 2.52 12.91
CA ARG A 419 5.08 2.28 11.87
C ARG A 419 4.56 2.66 10.48
N GLU A 420 3.28 2.38 10.20
CA GLU A 420 2.61 2.73 8.95
C GLU A 420 2.53 4.24 8.77
N HIS A 421 2.12 5.00 9.79
CA HIS A 421 2.09 6.46 9.71
C HIS A 421 3.45 7.04 9.34
N LEU A 422 4.52 6.55 10.00
CA LEU A 422 5.87 7.04 9.76
C LEU A 422 6.37 6.67 8.37
N LEU A 423 6.18 5.42 7.93
CA LEU A 423 6.64 4.98 6.61
C LEU A 423 5.84 5.61 5.47
N MET A 424 4.53 5.83 5.63
CA MET A 424 3.73 6.59 4.66
C MET A 424 4.22 8.04 4.55
N ALA A 425 4.49 8.72 5.67
CA ALA A 425 5.04 10.08 5.64
C ALA A 425 6.42 10.15 4.98
N LEU A 426 7.25 9.11 5.15
CA LEU A 426 8.58 9.02 4.52
C LEU A 426 8.54 8.59 3.05
N ALA A 427 7.47 7.95 2.57
CA ALA A 427 7.35 7.50 1.18
C ALA A 427 7.30 8.66 0.17
N ASP A 428 6.68 9.76 0.56
CA ASP A 428 6.70 11.02 -0.18
C ASP A 428 6.73 12.19 0.80
N LEU A 429 7.93 12.51 1.28
CA LEU A 429 8.12 13.48 2.34
C LEU A 429 8.15 14.91 1.76
N ASP A 430 7.08 15.68 1.99
CA ASP A 430 6.95 17.06 1.51
C ASP A 430 7.89 18.02 2.24
N GLU A 431 7.97 17.93 3.57
CA GLU A 431 8.80 18.84 4.36
C GLU A 431 9.23 18.29 5.71
N ILE A 432 10.38 18.80 6.18
CA ILE A 432 10.88 18.66 7.55
C ILE A 432 11.07 20.06 8.12
N LEU A 433 10.41 20.32 9.25
CA LEU A 433 10.45 21.57 9.98
C LEU A 433 11.16 21.36 11.32
N ILE A 434 12.17 22.17 11.62
CA ILE A 434 12.89 22.18 12.89
C ILE A 434 12.68 23.55 13.54
N ARG A 435 12.22 23.57 14.78
CA ARG A 435 11.85 24.80 15.48
C ARG A 435 13.00 25.81 15.57
N ALA A 436 12.69 27.08 15.33
CA ALA A 436 13.66 28.19 15.36
C ALA A 436 13.42 29.17 16.52
N THR A 437 12.16 29.35 16.96
CA THR A 437 11.80 30.32 18.01
C THR A 437 11.33 29.63 19.29
N TYR A 438 12.01 29.90 20.40
CA TYR A 438 11.74 29.29 21.72
C TYR A 438 11.16 30.26 22.75
N SER A 439 11.22 31.56 22.45
CA SER A 439 10.66 32.65 23.27
C SER A 439 9.83 33.58 22.39
N THR A 440 8.77 34.14 22.99
CA THR A 440 7.93 35.21 22.41
C THR A 440 8.72 36.44 21.93
N SER A 441 9.94 36.64 22.44
CA SER A 441 10.84 37.71 22.02
C SER A 441 12.19 37.14 21.56
N THR A 442 12.20 36.22 20.59
CA THR A 442 13.46 35.71 20.00
C THR A 442 14.14 36.82 19.18
N ALA A 443 15.43 37.08 19.41
CA ALA A 443 16.22 38.03 18.60
C ALA A 443 16.95 37.33 17.46
N SER A 444 17.60 36.21 17.75
CA SER A 444 18.29 35.41 16.74
C SER A 444 18.17 33.92 17.01
N ALA A 445 18.29 33.13 15.94
CA ALA A 445 18.33 31.68 15.98
C ALA A 445 19.39 31.18 15.00
N GLY A 446 20.00 30.05 15.30
CA GLY A 446 20.99 29.40 14.46
C GLY A 446 20.83 27.89 14.42
N ILE A 447 21.11 27.31 13.26
CA ILE A 447 21.13 25.87 13.00
C ILE A 447 22.45 25.46 12.35
N ALA A 448 23.02 24.33 12.78
CA ALA A 448 24.28 23.81 12.26
C ALA A 448 24.27 22.28 12.17
N GLY A 449 25.17 21.73 11.34
CA GLY A 449 25.43 20.30 11.30
C GLY A 449 24.25 19.41 10.91
N VAL A 450 23.30 19.93 10.11
CA VAL A 450 22.10 19.20 9.70
C VAL A 450 22.49 17.99 8.84
N ALA A 451 22.17 16.81 9.34
CA ALA A 451 22.53 15.54 8.72
C ALA A 451 21.44 14.50 8.93
N MET A 452 21.07 13.75 7.89
CA MET A 452 20.03 12.74 7.94
C MET A 452 20.53 11.41 7.37
N ASP A 453 20.43 10.35 8.16
CA ASP A 453 20.85 9.02 7.70
C ASP A 453 19.84 8.45 6.70
N THR A 454 20.33 7.75 5.67
CA THR A 454 19.50 7.10 4.65
C THR A 454 20.21 5.90 4.04
N ALA A 455 19.45 4.96 3.46
CA ALA A 455 20.00 3.79 2.81
C ALA A 455 20.64 4.17 1.46
N VAL A 456 21.88 3.75 1.24
CA VAL A 456 22.67 4.02 0.03
C VAL A 456 23.35 2.74 -0.45
N PRO A 457 23.79 2.66 -1.73
CA PRO A 457 24.54 1.52 -2.21
C PRO A 457 25.74 1.20 -1.30
N PRO A 458 26.07 -0.09 -1.08
CA PRO A 458 27.14 -0.49 -0.17
C PRO A 458 28.49 0.13 -0.57
N GLN A 459 29.16 0.77 0.39
CA GLN A 459 30.50 1.34 0.22
C GLN A 459 31.40 0.92 1.39
N PRO A 460 32.73 0.79 1.16
CA PRO A 460 33.67 0.46 2.23
C PRO A 460 33.58 1.44 3.41
N GLY A 461 33.39 0.91 4.62
CA GLY A 461 33.36 1.69 5.85
C GLY A 461 31.98 2.19 6.30
N LEU A 462 30.92 2.01 5.50
CA LEU A 462 29.54 2.29 5.94
C LEU A 462 28.91 1.05 6.60
N PRO A 463 28.20 1.21 7.74
CA PRO A 463 27.51 0.10 8.37
C PRO A 463 26.26 -0.31 7.57
N PRO A 464 25.75 -1.55 7.71
CA PRO A 464 24.52 -1.97 7.03
C PRO A 464 23.28 -1.21 7.56
N ALA A 465 22.20 -1.19 6.77
CA ALA A 465 20.90 -0.61 7.14
C ALA A 465 19.79 -1.67 7.31
N PRO A 466 19.95 -2.67 8.21
CA PRO A 466 19.11 -3.86 8.22
C PRO A 466 17.66 -3.62 8.69
N GLU A 467 17.37 -2.46 9.29
CA GLU A 467 16.01 -2.04 9.66
C GLU A 467 15.16 -1.60 8.47
N VAL A 468 15.79 -1.31 7.33
CA VAL A 468 15.11 -0.92 6.10
C VAL A 468 14.68 -2.20 5.37
N GLU A 469 13.39 -2.29 5.07
CA GLU A 469 12.83 -3.43 4.35
C GLU A 469 13.16 -3.36 2.85
N GLU A 470 13.23 -4.52 2.22
CA GLU A 470 13.35 -4.69 0.78
C GLU A 470 12.26 -5.68 0.34
N CYS A 471 11.29 -5.15 -0.42
CA CYS A 471 10.11 -5.86 -0.88
C CYS A 471 10.28 -6.26 -2.36
N ARG A 472 9.70 -7.41 -2.75
CA ARG A 472 9.66 -7.82 -4.15
C ARG A 472 8.41 -7.23 -4.81
N CYS A 473 8.56 -6.06 -5.42
CA CYS A 473 7.45 -5.30 -5.97
C CYS A 473 6.94 -5.87 -7.30
N PRO A 474 5.61 -5.98 -7.49
CA PRO A 474 5.04 -6.40 -8.76
C PRO A 474 5.22 -5.31 -9.85
N PRO A 475 5.05 -5.66 -11.15
CA PRO A 475 5.14 -4.68 -12.23
C PRO A 475 4.24 -3.47 -12.00
N GLY A 476 4.80 -2.27 -12.16
CA GLY A 476 4.11 -0.99 -11.90
C GLY A 476 4.42 -0.36 -10.55
N TYR A 477 5.08 -1.08 -9.64
CA TYR A 477 5.56 -0.58 -8.35
C TYR A 477 7.09 -0.54 -8.30
N HIS A 478 7.65 0.39 -7.52
CA HIS A 478 9.09 0.60 -7.44
C HIS A 478 9.56 0.97 -6.02
N GLY A 479 10.86 1.14 -5.83
CA GLY A 479 11.43 1.46 -4.52
C GLY A 479 11.53 0.26 -3.58
N LEU A 480 12.05 0.52 -2.37
CA LEU A 480 12.36 -0.52 -1.38
C LEU A 480 11.10 -1.12 -0.74
N SER A 481 10.03 -0.34 -0.64
CA SER A 481 8.75 -0.72 -0.04
C SER A 481 7.60 -0.73 -1.04
N CYS A 482 7.85 -0.70 -2.35
CA CYS A 482 6.79 -0.66 -3.37
C CYS A 482 5.93 0.62 -3.36
N GLN A 483 6.56 1.76 -3.06
CA GLN A 483 5.98 3.10 -3.20
C GLN A 483 5.78 3.54 -4.65
#